data_AF-A0A848M1Y0-F1
#
_entry.id   AF-A0A848M1Y0-F1
#
_cell.length_a   1.000
_cell.length_b   1.000
_cell.length_c   1.000
_cell.angle_alpha   90.00
_cell.angle_beta   90.00
_cell.angle_gamma   90.00
#
_symmetry.space_group_name_H-M   'P 1'
#
loop_
_entity.id
_entity.type
_entity.pdbx_description
1 polymer ?
#
loop_
_entity_poly.entity_id
_entity_poly.type
_entity_poly.pdbx_seq_one_letter_code
_entity_poly.pdbx_strand_id
1 'polypeptide(L)'
;MNLRWVTVVLLVGLVGTGCAASRVVHLDTGEGRAIVHAPRLDAEPVELDDDEFEGAVRQLARSTPHAPRPREAALRLFDLDDHRAGPRMRGRLGLVSVEEPGRGRLRVTEAPGVETELVRAYGRWCQREQGTRDCLHLLDEGLTLDEEGKRTLAFRLALDSVWDETVEALEDLTDKEAMVTMLATTGAVYFALWLVPEPVLSKGIAATLTVALIAYLGWDTVWSLVQGWRVLAKAVDAANTFEQIEEAGEKYGKVMGKNAARAFVMLAMAALGSTAQTLATRIPTLPGSAQASLVGVGQGG
;
A
#
# COMPACT_ATOMS: atom_id res chain seq x y z
N MET A 1 31.90 -11.39 39.52
CA MET A 1 31.34 -11.53 38.16
C MET A 1 29.83 -11.38 38.28
N ASN A 2 29.31 -10.23 37.87
CA ASN A 2 28.04 -9.70 38.40
C ASN A 2 26.81 -10.42 37.84
N LEU A 3 25.85 -10.73 38.71
CA LEU A 3 24.59 -11.46 38.43
C LEU A 3 23.78 -10.89 37.25
N ARG A 4 23.97 -9.60 36.94
CA ARG A 4 23.38 -8.88 35.79
C ARG A 4 23.89 -9.36 34.43
N TRP A 5 25.15 -9.81 34.35
CA TRP A 5 25.71 -10.37 33.11
C TRP A 5 25.22 -11.80 32.86
N VAL A 6 24.99 -12.58 33.92
CA VAL A 6 24.41 -13.92 33.82
C VAL A 6 22.96 -13.86 33.31
N THR A 7 22.19 -12.86 33.75
CA THR A 7 20.80 -12.64 33.29
C THR A 7 20.74 -12.17 31.84
N VAL A 8 21.66 -11.31 31.40
CA VAL A 8 21.74 -10.87 29.99
C VAL A 8 22.17 -12.03 29.08
N VAL A 9 23.12 -12.87 29.51
CA VAL A 9 23.54 -14.06 28.74
C VAL A 9 22.43 -15.13 28.72
N LEU A 10 21.67 -15.31 29.81
CA LEU A 10 20.50 -16.21 29.82
C LEU A 10 19.35 -15.70 28.94
N LEU A 11 19.10 -14.39 28.91
CA LEU A 11 18.05 -13.79 28.07
C LEU A 11 18.43 -13.82 26.58
N VAL A 12 19.71 -13.62 26.24
CA VAL A 12 20.21 -13.78 24.85
C VAL A 12 20.23 -15.25 24.44
N GLY A 13 20.48 -16.18 25.37
CA GLY A 13 20.40 -17.62 25.11
C GLY A 13 18.98 -18.13 24.84
N LEU A 14 17.95 -17.54 25.49
CA LEU A 14 16.55 -17.93 25.26
C LEU A 14 15.94 -17.38 23.96
N VAL A 15 16.48 -16.30 23.41
CA VAL A 15 16.05 -15.75 22.11
C VAL A 15 16.79 -16.45 20.94
N GLY A 16 17.90 -17.14 21.21
CA GLY A 16 18.70 -17.85 20.21
C GLY A 16 18.24 -19.26 19.85
N THR A 17 17.29 -19.86 20.57
CA THR A 17 16.68 -21.14 20.20
C THR A 17 15.34 -20.88 19.53
N GLY A 18 15.38 -20.41 18.28
CA GLY A 18 14.23 -20.49 17.40
C GLY A 18 13.76 -21.94 17.34
N CYS A 19 12.54 -22.21 17.80
CA CYS A 19 11.87 -23.49 17.62
C CYS A 19 11.49 -23.65 16.14
N ALA A 20 12.47 -23.89 15.28
CA ALA A 20 12.27 -24.50 13.98
C ALA A 20 12.03 -26.00 14.18
N ALA A 21 10.84 -26.36 14.64
CA ALA A 21 10.44 -27.75 14.76
C ALA A 21 9.29 -27.99 13.78
N SER A 22 9.62 -28.33 12.53
CA SER A 22 8.66 -28.91 11.59
C SER A 22 8.07 -30.16 12.25
N ARG A 23 6.83 -30.08 12.76
CA ARG A 23 6.17 -31.22 13.40
C ARG A 23 5.79 -32.22 12.31
N VAL A 24 6.63 -33.24 12.14
CA VAL A 24 6.28 -34.42 11.35
C VAL A 24 5.20 -35.16 12.12
N VAL A 25 3.98 -35.20 11.59
CA VAL A 25 2.88 -35.95 12.20
C VAL A 25 2.87 -37.34 11.58
N HIS A 26 3.08 -38.35 12.42
CA HIS A 26 2.89 -39.75 12.07
C HIS A 26 1.44 -40.13 12.37
N LEU A 27 0.62 -40.28 11.33
CA LEU A 27 -0.74 -40.80 11.47
C LEU A 27 -0.67 -42.31 11.35
N ASP A 28 -0.83 -43.02 12.47
CA ASP A 28 -1.01 -44.46 12.48
C ASP A 28 -2.49 -44.77 12.20
N THR A 29 -2.79 -45.23 10.98
CA THR A 29 -4.14 -45.59 10.55
C THR A 29 -4.49 -47.05 10.89
N GLY A 30 -3.61 -47.80 11.58
CA GLY A 30 -3.83 -49.21 11.88
C GLY A 30 -3.68 -50.16 10.67
N GLU A 31 -3.38 -49.64 9.48
CA GLU A 31 -3.18 -50.42 8.24
C GLU A 31 -1.69 -50.76 7.97
N GLY A 32 -0.84 -50.65 9.00
CA GLY A 32 0.55 -51.12 8.97
C GLY A 32 1.55 -50.18 8.28
N ARG A 33 1.13 -49.04 7.73
CA ARG A 33 2.00 -47.96 7.25
C ARG A 33 1.57 -46.61 7.81
N ALA A 34 2.39 -46.03 8.68
CA ALA A 34 2.19 -44.68 9.17
C ALA A 34 2.29 -43.67 8.03
N ILE A 35 1.27 -42.83 7.86
CA ILE A 35 1.31 -41.72 6.89
C ILE A 35 2.13 -40.61 7.54
N VAL A 36 3.31 -40.31 6.95
CA VAL A 36 4.20 -39.24 7.39
C VAL A 36 3.78 -37.95 6.70
N HIS A 37 3.19 -37.01 7.44
CA HIS A 37 2.93 -35.68 6.92
C HIS A 37 4.07 -34.75 7.36
N ALA A 38 4.99 -34.47 6.44
CA ALA A 38 6.02 -33.45 6.61
C ALA A 38 5.56 -32.15 5.94
N PRO A 39 5.68 -30.98 6.61
CA PRO A 39 5.42 -29.69 5.97
C PRO A 39 6.31 -29.56 4.74
N ARG A 40 5.72 -29.26 3.56
CA ARG A 40 6.50 -28.93 2.37
C ARG A 40 7.15 -27.57 2.60
N LEU A 41 8.46 -27.57 2.81
CA LEU A 41 9.24 -26.34 3.02
C LEU A 41 9.52 -25.60 1.70
N ASP A 42 9.28 -26.24 0.55
CA ASP A 42 9.52 -25.71 -0.79
C ASP A 42 8.21 -25.31 -1.48
N ALA A 43 7.30 -24.64 -0.76
CA ALA A 43 6.09 -24.10 -1.38
C ALA A 43 6.48 -22.88 -2.21
N GLU A 44 6.23 -22.93 -3.52
CA GLU A 44 6.43 -21.79 -4.41
C GLU A 44 5.42 -20.67 -4.09
N PRO A 45 5.79 -19.39 -4.23
CA PRO A 45 4.86 -18.27 -4.17
C PRO A 45 3.66 -18.44 -5.11
N VAL A 46 2.54 -17.80 -4.76
CA VAL A 46 1.33 -17.81 -5.58
C VAL A 46 1.58 -17.03 -6.86
N GLU A 47 1.30 -17.63 -8.01
CA GLU A 47 1.22 -16.95 -9.30
C GLU A 47 -0.24 -16.72 -9.66
N LEU A 48 -0.65 -15.46 -9.79
CA LEU A 48 -2.01 -15.08 -10.16
C LEU A 48 -2.09 -14.83 -11.67
N ASP A 49 -2.89 -15.64 -12.35
CA ASP A 49 -3.25 -15.35 -13.74
C ASP A 49 -4.26 -14.20 -13.83
N ASP A 50 -4.50 -13.77 -15.06
CA ASP A 50 -5.30 -12.59 -15.38
C ASP A 50 -6.77 -12.80 -14.96
N ASP A 51 -7.35 -13.97 -15.24
CA ASP A 51 -8.74 -14.30 -14.96
C ASP A 51 -9.01 -14.42 -13.44
N GLU A 52 -8.10 -15.07 -12.70
CA GLU A 52 -8.17 -15.20 -11.24
C GLU A 52 -8.09 -13.83 -10.57
N PHE A 53 -7.15 -12.98 -11.02
CA PHE A 53 -6.99 -11.64 -10.51
C PHE A 53 -8.23 -10.76 -10.77
N GLU A 54 -8.68 -10.68 -12.02
CA GLU A 54 -9.84 -9.86 -12.39
C GLU A 54 -11.11 -10.33 -11.66
N GLY A 55 -11.32 -11.64 -11.58
CA GLY A 55 -12.45 -12.23 -10.86
C GLY A 55 -12.48 -11.82 -9.39
N ALA A 56 -11.32 -11.87 -8.72
CA ALA A 56 -11.19 -11.47 -7.32
C ALA A 56 -11.43 -9.96 -7.13
N VAL A 57 -10.81 -9.12 -7.96
CA VAL A 57 -10.98 -7.66 -7.91
C VAL A 57 -12.45 -7.29 -8.12
N ARG A 58 -13.10 -7.83 -9.16
CA ARG A 58 -14.52 -7.60 -9.46
C ARG A 58 -15.43 -8.02 -8.31
N GLN A 59 -15.11 -9.12 -7.63
CA GLN A 59 -15.88 -9.58 -6.46
C GLN A 59 -15.72 -8.64 -5.26
N LEU A 60 -14.48 -8.26 -4.93
CA LEU A 60 -14.18 -7.40 -3.77
C LEU A 60 -14.75 -5.99 -3.94
N ALA A 61 -14.69 -5.46 -5.16
CA ALA A 61 -15.24 -4.16 -5.55
C ALA A 61 -16.69 -3.96 -5.13
N ARG A 62 -17.53 -4.99 -5.23
CA ARG A 62 -18.96 -4.93 -4.87
C ARG A 62 -19.21 -4.57 -3.41
N SER A 63 -18.24 -4.84 -2.53
CA SER A 63 -18.33 -4.58 -1.09
C SER A 63 -17.51 -3.38 -0.63
N THR A 64 -16.85 -2.68 -1.56
CA THR A 64 -15.92 -1.61 -1.24
C THR A 64 -16.63 -0.26 -1.21
N PRO A 65 -16.57 0.48 -0.08
CA PRO A 65 -17.14 1.82 -0.01
C PRO A 65 -16.41 2.79 -0.94
N HIS A 66 -17.16 3.72 -1.53
CA HIS A 66 -16.57 4.83 -2.26
C HIS A 66 -16.14 5.91 -1.27
N ALA A 67 -14.92 6.41 -1.44
CA ALA A 67 -14.37 7.49 -0.62
C ALA A 67 -14.08 8.73 -1.49
N PRO A 68 -14.74 9.87 -1.26
CA PRO A 68 -14.51 11.08 -2.04
C PRO A 68 -13.15 11.74 -1.76
N ARG A 69 -12.44 11.28 -0.72
CA ARG A 69 -11.09 11.72 -0.36
C ARG A 69 -10.20 10.50 -0.13
N PRO A 70 -9.54 10.01 -1.19
CA PRO A 70 -8.73 8.80 -1.13
C PRO A 70 -7.65 8.84 -0.05
N ARG A 71 -6.94 9.97 0.09
CA ARG A 71 -5.88 10.15 1.09
C ARG A 71 -6.39 10.02 2.52
N GLU A 72 -7.43 10.78 2.87
CA GLU A 72 -8.04 10.71 4.20
C GLU A 72 -8.56 9.28 4.50
N ALA A 73 -9.13 8.60 3.50
CA ALA A 73 -9.64 7.24 3.68
C ALA A 73 -8.49 6.23 3.90
N ALA A 74 -7.38 6.37 3.18
CA ALA A 74 -6.19 5.53 3.36
C ALA A 74 -5.55 5.72 4.74
N LEU A 75 -5.43 6.97 5.20
CA LEU A 75 -4.88 7.26 6.53
C LEU A 75 -5.77 6.67 7.65
N ARG A 76 -7.10 6.80 7.52
CA ARG A 76 -8.06 6.14 8.42
C ARG A 76 -7.93 4.64 8.43
N LEU A 77 -7.74 4.01 7.26
CA LEU A 77 -7.63 2.57 7.14
C LEU A 77 -6.46 2.02 7.98
N PHE A 78 -5.37 2.77 8.11
CA PHE A 78 -4.19 2.34 8.86
C PHE A 78 -4.06 2.98 10.25
N ASP A 79 -5.15 3.54 10.79
CA ASP A 79 -5.17 4.24 12.08
C ASP A 79 -4.09 5.34 12.17
N LEU A 80 -3.82 6.01 11.04
CA LEU A 80 -2.86 7.12 10.93
C LEU A 80 -3.49 8.50 11.13
N ASP A 81 -4.82 8.56 11.26
CA ASP A 81 -5.53 9.79 11.56
C ASP A 81 -5.14 10.30 12.96
N ASP A 82 -4.28 11.33 12.95
CA ASP A 82 -3.83 12.02 14.15
C ASP A 82 -5.06 12.51 14.92
N HIS A 83 -5.25 12.03 16.16
CA HIS A 83 -6.25 12.57 17.09
C HIS A 83 -5.93 14.04 17.50
N ARG A 84 -4.91 14.64 16.88
CA ARG A 84 -4.52 16.05 16.97
C ARG A 84 -4.74 16.85 15.69
N ALA A 85 -5.68 16.45 14.84
CA ALA A 85 -6.29 17.40 13.92
C ALA A 85 -7.05 18.47 14.73
N GLY A 86 -6.30 19.44 15.27
CA GLY A 86 -6.83 20.70 15.77
C GLY A 86 -7.73 21.34 14.70
N PRO A 87 -8.63 22.26 15.09
CA PRO A 87 -9.65 22.80 14.19
C PRO A 87 -9.00 23.23 12.89
N ARG A 88 -9.31 22.47 11.81
CA ARG A 88 -8.80 22.73 10.48
C ARG A 88 -9.03 24.20 10.19
N MET A 89 -7.95 24.94 10.01
CA MET A 89 -8.02 26.29 9.49
C MET A 89 -8.56 26.13 8.07
N ARG A 90 -9.89 26.17 7.91
CA ARG A 90 -10.52 26.55 6.66
C ARG A 90 -9.75 27.77 6.23
N GLY A 91 -9.01 27.66 5.12
CA GLY A 91 -8.44 28.82 4.46
C GLY A 91 -9.56 29.83 4.34
N ARG A 92 -9.53 30.83 5.22
CA ARG A 92 -10.44 31.95 5.14
C ARG A 92 -10.03 32.56 3.81
N LEU A 93 -10.89 32.48 2.79
CA LEU A 93 -10.90 33.49 1.75
C LEU A 93 -10.76 34.80 2.51
N GLY A 94 -9.62 35.47 2.31
CA GLY A 94 -9.17 36.55 3.18
C GLY A 94 -10.32 37.52 3.42
N LEU A 95 -10.48 37.98 4.66
CA LEU A 95 -11.39 39.07 4.93
C LEU A 95 -11.03 40.21 3.98
N VAL A 96 -11.89 40.45 3.00
CA VAL A 96 -11.84 41.69 2.23
C VAL A 96 -12.30 42.76 3.20
N SER A 97 -11.37 43.50 3.79
CA SER A 97 -11.71 44.80 4.36
C SER A 97 -12.11 45.65 3.17
N VAL A 98 -13.41 45.85 2.97
CA VAL A 98 -13.92 46.85 2.04
C VAL A 98 -13.71 48.19 2.72
N GLU A 99 -12.48 48.68 2.68
CA GLU A 99 -12.18 50.07 2.98
C GLU A 99 -12.51 50.86 1.71
N GLU A 100 -13.66 51.54 1.74
CA GLU A 100 -14.11 52.63 0.88
C GLU A 100 -14.26 52.39 -0.65
N PRO A 101 -15.43 52.69 -1.24
CA PRO A 101 -15.69 52.50 -2.66
C PRO A 101 -15.07 53.64 -3.47
N GLY A 102 -13.77 53.56 -3.73
CA GLY A 102 -13.11 54.58 -4.54
C GLY A 102 -11.65 54.30 -4.77
N ARG A 103 -11.32 53.64 -5.89
CA ARG A 103 -9.95 53.39 -6.38
C ARG A 103 -9.11 52.40 -5.56
N GLY A 104 -9.46 51.13 -5.64
CA GLY A 104 -8.52 50.04 -5.37
C GLY A 104 -8.53 49.07 -6.53
N ARG A 105 -7.52 49.09 -7.42
CA ARG A 105 -7.24 47.89 -8.21
C ARG A 105 -6.94 46.81 -7.18
N LEU A 106 -7.71 45.73 -7.18
CA LEU A 106 -7.35 44.52 -6.44
C LEU A 106 -5.97 44.08 -6.93
N ARG A 107 -4.93 44.41 -6.16
CA ARG A 107 -3.72 43.60 -6.15
C ARG A 107 -3.98 42.55 -5.08
N VAL A 108 -4.57 41.44 -5.52
CA VAL A 108 -4.28 40.16 -4.87
C VAL A 108 -2.76 40.10 -4.87
N THR A 109 -2.14 40.20 -3.70
CA THR A 109 -0.75 39.81 -3.58
C THR A 109 -0.79 38.30 -3.64
N GLU A 110 -0.90 37.78 -4.86
CA GLU A 110 -0.50 36.42 -5.19
C GLU A 110 0.91 36.29 -4.60
N ALA A 111 1.04 35.49 -3.55
CA ALA A 111 2.33 34.83 -3.33
C ALA A 111 2.64 34.17 -4.68
N PRO A 112 3.82 34.40 -5.29
CA PRO A 112 4.03 34.10 -6.68
C PRO A 112 3.68 32.64 -6.95
N GLY A 113 2.63 32.46 -7.75
CA GLY A 113 2.24 31.19 -8.32
C GLY A 113 3.36 30.72 -9.22
N VAL A 114 4.32 30.00 -8.64
CA VAL A 114 5.12 29.05 -9.40
C VAL A 114 4.52 27.71 -9.07
N GLU A 115 3.37 27.43 -9.68
CA GLU A 115 3.02 26.05 -9.99
C GLU A 115 4.29 25.44 -10.60
N THR A 116 4.90 24.50 -9.89
CA THR A 116 6.18 23.96 -10.30
C THR A 116 6.01 23.27 -11.65
N GLU A 117 7.07 23.21 -12.44
CA GLU A 117 7.02 22.48 -13.71
C GLU A 117 6.51 21.04 -13.52
N LEU A 118 6.84 20.45 -12.37
CA LEU A 118 6.30 19.18 -11.90
C LEU A 118 4.77 19.16 -11.76
N VAL A 119 4.14 20.13 -11.10
CA VAL A 119 2.66 20.17 -10.96
C VAL A 119 1.98 20.33 -12.33
N ARG A 120 2.55 21.14 -13.23
CA ARG A 120 2.03 21.26 -14.60
C ARG A 120 2.17 19.97 -15.39
N ALA A 121 3.31 19.28 -15.25
CA ALA A 121 3.54 18.01 -15.92
C ALA A 121 2.58 16.92 -15.40
N TYR A 122 2.38 16.84 -14.09
CA TYR A 122 1.36 15.99 -13.47
C TYR A 122 -0.05 16.30 -14.01
N GLY A 123 -0.44 17.59 -14.06
CA GLY A 123 -1.76 17.97 -14.60
C GLY A 123 -1.93 17.62 -16.08
N ARG A 124 -0.86 17.70 -16.90
CA ARG A 124 -0.90 17.23 -18.30
C ARG A 124 -1.02 15.71 -18.39
N TRP A 125 -0.36 14.96 -17.51
CA TRP A 125 -0.49 13.51 -17.42
C TRP A 125 -1.93 13.13 -17.05
N CYS A 126 -2.49 13.67 -15.97
CA CYS A 126 -3.89 13.42 -15.59
C CYS A 126 -4.89 13.79 -16.68
N GLN A 127 -4.64 14.86 -17.43
CA GLN A 127 -5.53 15.27 -18.53
C GLN A 127 -5.56 14.24 -19.66
N ARG A 128 -4.45 13.53 -19.90
CA ARG A 128 -4.37 12.43 -20.87
C ARG A 128 -5.05 11.16 -20.35
N GLU A 129 -4.85 10.84 -19.08
CA GLU A 129 -5.35 9.60 -18.48
C GLU A 129 -6.86 9.66 -18.17
N GLN A 130 -7.32 10.70 -17.48
CA GLN A 130 -8.68 10.77 -16.91
C GLN A 130 -9.43 12.07 -17.24
N GLY A 131 -8.85 12.96 -18.06
CA GLY A 131 -9.50 14.19 -18.48
C GLY A 131 -9.62 15.28 -17.41
N THR A 132 -9.05 15.07 -16.22
CA THR A 132 -9.00 16.04 -15.11
C THR A 132 -7.57 16.55 -14.90
N ARG A 133 -7.38 17.66 -14.19
CA ARG A 133 -6.04 18.18 -13.87
C ARG A 133 -5.45 17.63 -12.58
N ASP A 134 -6.25 16.96 -11.76
CA ASP A 134 -5.83 16.34 -10.50
C ASP A 134 -6.60 15.03 -10.31
N CYS A 135 -6.23 14.02 -11.09
CA CYS A 135 -6.88 12.72 -11.15
C CYS A 135 -6.63 11.86 -9.91
N LEU A 136 -5.51 12.09 -9.21
CA LEU A 136 -5.14 11.37 -8.00
C LEU A 136 -5.45 12.14 -6.70
N HIS A 137 -6.09 13.32 -6.78
CA HIS A 137 -6.38 14.18 -5.63
C HIS A 137 -5.13 14.55 -4.80
N LEU A 138 -3.99 14.78 -5.47
CA LEU A 138 -2.71 15.07 -4.82
C LEU A 138 -2.54 16.55 -4.46
N LEU A 139 -3.42 17.41 -4.96
CA LEU A 139 -3.37 18.86 -4.75
C LEU A 139 -4.47 19.37 -3.80
N ASP A 140 -5.17 18.46 -3.12
CA ASP A 140 -6.27 18.79 -2.18
C ASP A 140 -5.79 19.64 -0.97
N GLU A 141 -4.54 19.46 -0.53
CA GLU A 141 -3.96 20.15 0.63
C GLU A 141 -3.11 21.37 0.27
N GLY A 142 -2.82 21.62 -1.02
CA GLY A 142 -1.98 22.72 -1.45
C GLY A 142 -1.66 22.74 -2.95
N LEU A 143 -0.94 23.78 -3.40
CA LEU A 143 -0.57 23.98 -4.82
C LEU A 143 0.73 23.26 -5.23
N THR A 144 1.18 22.29 -4.43
CA THR A 144 2.46 21.58 -4.62
C THR A 144 2.29 20.09 -4.36
N LEU A 145 3.01 19.25 -5.10
CA LEU A 145 3.15 17.84 -4.76
C LEU A 145 4.09 17.69 -3.56
N ASP A 146 3.51 17.41 -2.39
CA ASP A 146 4.25 17.05 -1.18
C ASP A 146 4.93 15.68 -1.33
N GLU A 147 5.75 15.28 -0.35
CA GLU A 147 6.49 14.01 -0.42
C GLU A 147 5.56 12.79 -0.58
N GLU A 148 4.40 12.80 0.08
CA GLU A 148 3.41 11.74 -0.04
C GLU A 148 2.80 11.71 -1.44
N GLY A 149 2.41 12.87 -1.98
CA GLY A 149 1.89 12.99 -3.34
C GLY A 149 2.89 12.52 -4.39
N LYS A 150 4.19 12.84 -4.24
CA LYS A 150 5.24 12.31 -5.13
C LYS A 150 5.36 10.79 -5.05
N ARG A 151 5.26 10.18 -3.85
CA ARG A 151 5.28 8.72 -3.67
C ARG A 151 4.04 8.06 -4.27
N THR A 152 2.86 8.65 -4.08
CA THR A 152 1.60 8.15 -4.67
C THR A 152 1.64 8.22 -6.19
N LEU A 153 2.13 9.31 -6.76
CA LEU A 153 2.33 9.42 -8.21
C LEU A 153 3.31 8.36 -8.73
N ALA A 154 4.49 8.22 -8.10
CA ALA A 154 5.45 7.19 -8.48
C ALA A 154 4.87 5.77 -8.39
N PHE A 155 4.06 5.49 -7.37
CA PHE A 155 3.41 4.19 -7.19
C PHE A 155 2.33 3.94 -8.27
N ARG A 156 1.55 4.97 -8.63
CA ARG A 156 0.59 4.89 -9.73
C ARG A 156 1.28 4.62 -11.07
N LEU A 157 2.45 5.22 -11.31
CA LEU A 157 3.24 4.98 -12.52
C LEU A 157 3.95 3.63 -12.50
N ALA A 158 4.36 3.14 -11.33
CA ALA A 158 5.10 1.89 -11.18
C ALA A 158 4.31 0.65 -11.64
N LEU A 159 2.99 0.67 -11.48
CA LEU A 159 2.12 -0.49 -11.73
C LEU A 159 1.14 -0.26 -12.89
N ASP A 160 1.52 0.56 -13.87
CA ASP A 160 0.64 1.02 -14.96
C ASP A 160 -0.19 -0.11 -15.61
N SER A 161 0.47 -1.18 -16.05
CA SER A 161 -0.22 -2.32 -16.67
C SER A 161 -1.20 -3.04 -15.72
N VAL A 162 -0.90 -3.10 -14.42
CA VAL A 162 -1.79 -3.75 -13.44
C VAL A 162 -2.95 -2.83 -13.10
N TRP A 163 -2.76 -1.51 -13.16
CA TRP A 163 -3.86 -0.56 -13.05
C TRP A 163 -4.82 -0.67 -14.23
N ASP A 164 -4.31 -0.82 -15.45
CA ASP A 164 -5.15 -1.06 -16.63
C ASP A 164 -6.01 -2.32 -16.46
N GLU A 165 -5.41 -3.44 -16.06
CA GLU A 165 -6.13 -4.68 -15.73
C GLU A 165 -7.15 -4.48 -14.59
N THR A 166 -6.82 -3.65 -13.60
CA THR A 166 -7.74 -3.33 -12.51
C THR A 166 -8.93 -2.50 -13.03
N VAL A 167 -8.68 -1.53 -13.92
CA VAL A 167 -9.76 -0.73 -14.55
C VAL A 167 -10.67 -1.61 -15.41
N GLU A 168 -10.11 -2.58 -16.12
CA GLU A 168 -10.85 -3.57 -16.91
C GLU A 168 -11.70 -4.49 -16.02
N ALA A 169 -11.13 -5.00 -14.92
CA ALA A 169 -11.87 -5.80 -13.93
C ALA A 169 -13.05 -5.04 -13.30
N LEU A 170 -12.96 -3.71 -13.23
CA LEU A 170 -13.93 -2.81 -12.62
C LEU A 170 -14.91 -2.19 -13.62
N GLU A 171 -15.05 -2.73 -14.83
CA GLU A 171 -15.93 -2.17 -15.88
C GLU A 171 -17.39 -1.96 -15.44
N ASP A 172 -17.89 -2.77 -14.51
CA ASP A 172 -19.25 -2.70 -13.97
C ASP A 172 -19.45 -1.55 -12.96
N LEU A 173 -18.38 -0.91 -12.47
CA LEU A 173 -18.46 0.20 -11.52
C LEU A 173 -18.66 1.54 -12.23
N THR A 174 -19.54 2.37 -11.66
CA THR A 174 -19.81 3.71 -12.18
C THR A 174 -18.59 4.64 -12.11
N ASP A 175 -17.71 4.45 -11.12
CA ASP A 175 -16.52 5.28 -10.90
C ASP A 175 -15.27 4.40 -10.66
N LYS A 176 -14.85 3.70 -11.72
CA LYS A 176 -13.68 2.80 -11.70
C LYS A 176 -12.35 3.53 -11.45
N GLU A 177 -12.23 4.76 -11.95
CA GLU A 177 -11.03 5.58 -11.77
C GLU A 177 -10.86 6.02 -10.31
N ALA A 178 -11.94 6.41 -9.63
CA ALA A 178 -11.88 6.71 -8.20
C ALA A 178 -11.41 5.50 -7.37
N MET A 179 -11.80 4.29 -7.77
CA MET A 179 -11.36 3.06 -7.10
C MET A 179 -9.86 2.81 -7.29
N VAL A 180 -9.33 3.01 -8.50
CA VAL A 180 -7.88 2.89 -8.76
C VAL A 180 -7.11 3.97 -8.00
N THR A 181 -7.61 5.21 -7.98
CA THR A 181 -7.00 6.27 -7.17
C THR A 181 -6.99 5.91 -5.68
N MET A 182 -8.07 5.31 -5.17
CA MET A 182 -8.15 4.81 -3.81
C MET A 182 -7.13 3.69 -3.54
N LEU A 183 -7.02 2.69 -4.43
CA LEU A 183 -6.04 1.61 -4.31
C LEU A 183 -4.59 2.12 -4.36
N ALA A 184 -4.28 3.02 -5.31
CA ALA A 184 -2.96 3.62 -5.45
C ALA A 184 -2.59 4.42 -4.18
N THR A 185 -3.53 5.20 -3.65
CA THR A 185 -3.31 5.99 -2.43
C THR A 185 -3.13 5.09 -1.20
N THR A 186 -4.00 4.08 -1.01
CA THR A 186 -3.85 3.09 0.06
C THR A 186 -2.52 2.36 -0.02
N GLY A 187 -2.09 1.98 -1.22
CA GLY A 187 -0.81 1.31 -1.40
C GLY A 187 0.37 2.20 -1.08
N ALA A 188 0.38 3.43 -1.56
CA ALA A 188 1.43 4.39 -1.23
C ALA A 188 1.52 4.65 0.28
N VAL A 189 0.39 4.79 0.97
CA VAL A 189 0.34 4.94 2.44
C VAL A 189 0.82 3.67 3.15
N TYR A 190 0.37 2.49 2.72
CA TYR A 190 0.82 1.21 3.28
C TYR A 190 2.34 1.05 3.16
N PHE A 191 2.91 1.28 1.98
CA PHE A 191 4.36 1.18 1.79
C PHE A 191 5.11 2.29 2.54
N ALA A 192 4.53 3.49 2.70
CA ALA A 192 5.11 4.53 3.53
C ALA A 192 5.27 4.09 5.00
N LEU A 193 4.40 3.21 5.52
CA LEU A 193 4.57 2.64 6.87
C LEU A 193 5.88 1.85 7.02
N TRP A 194 6.42 1.28 5.93
CA TRP A 194 7.71 0.55 5.97
C TRP A 194 8.94 1.46 6.14
N LEU A 195 8.75 2.78 6.01
CA LEU A 195 9.81 3.78 6.20
C LEU A 195 9.93 4.25 7.65
N VAL A 196 8.90 4.05 8.47
CA VAL A 196 8.84 4.51 9.86
C VAL A 196 9.36 3.41 10.80
N PRO A 197 10.11 3.74 11.87
CA PRO A 197 10.63 2.75 12.81
C PRO A 197 9.57 2.10 13.71
N GLU A 198 8.31 2.54 13.66
CA GLU A 198 7.23 1.84 14.34
C GLU A 198 6.95 0.51 13.62
N PRO A 199 6.79 -0.60 14.37
CA PRO A 199 6.55 -1.88 13.74
C PRO A 199 5.23 -1.83 12.98
N VAL A 200 5.24 -2.02 11.66
CA VAL A 200 4.00 -2.17 10.85
C VAL A 200 3.04 -3.23 11.40
N LEU A 201 3.58 -4.14 12.22
CA LEU A 201 2.87 -5.18 12.95
C LEU A 201 2.04 -4.64 14.14
N SER A 202 2.22 -3.39 14.59
CA SER A 202 1.38 -2.80 15.65
C SER A 202 0.03 -2.31 15.14
N LYS A 203 -0.10 -2.08 13.83
CA LYS A 203 -1.33 -1.60 13.18
C LYS A 203 -2.10 -2.78 12.65
N GLY A 204 -3.31 -3.03 13.16
CA GLY A 204 -4.05 -4.27 12.91
C GLY A 204 -4.17 -4.63 11.42
N ILE A 205 -4.60 -3.67 10.58
CA ILE A 205 -4.75 -3.91 9.13
C ILE A 205 -3.40 -4.05 8.44
N ALA A 206 -2.42 -3.17 8.75
CA ALA A 206 -1.09 -3.25 8.14
C ALA A 206 -0.37 -4.55 8.50
N ALA A 207 -0.54 -5.04 9.73
CA ALA A 207 0.01 -6.32 10.19
C ALA A 207 -0.59 -7.49 9.39
N THR A 208 -1.93 -7.57 9.34
CA THR A 208 -2.63 -8.63 8.59
C THR A 208 -2.26 -8.60 7.10
N LEU A 209 -2.21 -7.41 6.50
CA LEU A 209 -1.82 -7.24 5.10
C LEU A 209 -0.37 -7.67 4.85
N THR A 210 0.56 -7.34 5.76
CA THR A 210 1.96 -7.75 5.66
C THR A 210 2.11 -9.26 5.76
N VAL A 211 1.41 -9.91 6.70
CA VAL A 211 1.40 -11.37 6.84
C VAL A 211 0.82 -12.02 5.58
N ALA A 212 -0.26 -11.47 5.03
CA ALA A 212 -0.84 -11.95 3.79
C ALA A 212 0.14 -11.82 2.61
N LEU A 213 0.85 -10.70 2.49
CA LEU A 213 1.85 -10.53 1.43
C LEU A 213 2.99 -11.54 1.55
N ILE A 214 3.47 -11.82 2.76
CA ILE A 214 4.50 -12.86 2.98
C ILE A 214 3.96 -14.23 2.60
N ALA A 215 2.71 -14.54 2.95
CA ALA A 215 2.08 -15.79 2.59
C ALA A 215 1.92 -15.94 1.06
N TYR A 216 1.55 -14.88 0.34
CA TYR A 216 1.36 -14.93 -1.11
C TYR A 216 2.68 -14.90 -1.91
N LEU A 217 3.62 -14.06 -1.49
CA LEU A 217 4.82 -13.71 -2.27
C LEU A 217 6.11 -14.36 -1.75
N GLY A 218 6.09 -14.85 -0.51
CA GLY A 218 7.28 -15.25 0.21
C GLY A 218 8.04 -14.07 0.82
N TRP A 219 8.79 -14.38 1.88
CA TRP A 219 9.60 -13.45 2.65
C TRP A 219 10.63 -12.69 1.81
N ASP A 220 11.37 -13.38 0.94
CA ASP A 220 12.45 -12.76 0.14
C ASP A 220 11.90 -11.71 -0.83
N THR A 221 10.75 -11.99 -1.45
CA THR A 221 10.05 -11.05 -2.33
C THR A 221 9.62 -9.82 -1.54
N VAL A 222 8.94 -10.00 -0.41
CA VAL A 222 8.50 -8.87 0.43
C VAL A 222 9.68 -8.01 0.89
N TRP A 223 10.81 -8.62 1.26
CA TRP A 223 12.01 -7.87 1.61
C TRP A 223 12.58 -7.07 0.44
N SER A 224 12.59 -7.65 -0.77
CA SER A 224 12.97 -6.96 -2.01
C SER A 224 12.07 -5.73 -2.25
N LEU A 225 10.75 -5.87 -2.07
CA LEU A 225 9.80 -4.75 -2.14
C LEU A 225 10.14 -3.65 -1.13
N VAL A 226 10.43 -4.01 0.13
CA VAL A 226 10.80 -3.04 1.17
C VAL A 226 12.05 -2.24 0.77
N GLN A 227 13.08 -2.91 0.25
CA GLN A 227 14.30 -2.22 -0.21
C GLN A 227 14.02 -1.34 -1.43
N GLY A 228 13.28 -1.86 -2.41
CA GLY A 228 12.87 -1.11 -3.59
C GLY A 228 12.10 0.16 -3.23
N TRP A 229 11.15 0.04 -2.29
CA TRP A 229 10.35 1.17 -1.84
C TRP A 229 11.20 2.23 -1.13
N ARG A 230 12.19 1.85 -0.32
CA ARG A 230 13.12 2.80 0.30
C ARG A 230 13.94 3.57 -0.73
N VAL A 231 14.37 2.90 -1.80
CA VAL A 231 15.10 3.53 -2.91
C VAL A 231 14.17 4.50 -3.65
N LEU A 232 12.94 4.09 -3.96
CA LEU A 232 11.93 4.96 -4.56
C LEU A 232 11.66 6.18 -3.69
N ALA A 233 11.38 5.98 -2.40
CA ALA A 233 11.05 7.05 -1.46
C ALA A 233 12.15 8.11 -1.37
N LYS A 234 13.41 7.69 -1.39
CA LYS A 234 14.57 8.61 -1.42
C LYS A 234 14.72 9.33 -2.77
N ALA A 235 14.47 8.64 -3.87
CA ALA A 235 14.56 9.21 -5.21
C ALA A 235 13.49 10.29 -5.44
N VAL A 236 12.24 10.01 -5.05
CA VAL A 236 11.12 10.94 -5.25
C VAL A 236 11.18 12.15 -4.31
N ASP A 237 11.75 11.99 -3.11
CA ASP A 237 11.98 13.10 -2.18
C ASP A 237 12.84 14.20 -2.83
N ALA A 238 13.95 13.80 -3.46
CA ALA A 238 14.86 14.69 -4.18
C ALA A 238 14.35 15.13 -5.57
N ALA A 239 13.28 14.53 -6.08
CA ALA A 239 12.80 14.77 -7.45
C ALA A 239 12.10 16.13 -7.58
N ASN A 240 12.39 16.84 -8.67
CA ASN A 240 11.79 18.14 -9.00
C ASN A 240 11.14 18.16 -10.39
N THR A 241 11.23 17.07 -11.15
CA THR A 241 10.57 16.92 -12.46
C THR A 241 9.73 15.64 -12.49
N PHE A 242 8.78 15.58 -13.43
CA PHE A 242 7.89 14.42 -13.57
C PHE A 242 8.66 13.17 -14.02
N GLU A 243 9.61 13.35 -14.94
CA GLU A 243 10.42 12.27 -15.51
C GLU A 243 11.25 11.57 -14.44
N GLN A 244 11.73 12.30 -13.43
CA GLN A 244 12.46 11.71 -12.29
C GLN A 244 11.55 10.83 -11.42
N ILE A 245 10.29 11.21 -11.25
CA ILE A 245 9.29 10.45 -10.50
C ILE A 245 8.88 9.21 -11.30
N GLU A 246 8.65 9.37 -12.60
CA GLU A 246 8.35 8.29 -13.54
C GLU A 246 9.48 7.25 -13.57
N GLU A 247 10.74 7.68 -13.74
CA GLU A 247 11.91 6.78 -13.73
C GLU A 247 12.04 6.02 -12.40
N ALA A 248 11.79 6.68 -11.26
CA ALA A 248 11.79 6.03 -9.95
C ALA A 248 10.65 4.99 -9.84
N GLY A 249 9.46 5.34 -10.34
CA GLY A 249 8.30 4.45 -10.42
C GLY A 249 8.59 3.22 -11.28
N GLU A 250 9.10 3.39 -12.50
CA GLU A 250 9.44 2.29 -13.41
C GLU A 250 10.47 1.32 -12.80
N LYS A 251 11.50 1.86 -12.11
CA LYS A 251 12.49 1.03 -11.42
C LYS A 251 11.85 0.21 -10.31
N TYR A 252 10.94 0.79 -9.54
CA TYR A 252 10.21 0.06 -8.50
C TYR A 252 9.23 -0.96 -9.10
N GLY A 253 8.55 -0.62 -10.19
CA GLY A 253 7.67 -1.55 -10.94
C GLY A 253 8.43 -2.80 -11.40
N LYS A 254 9.69 -2.66 -11.82
CA LYS A 254 10.57 -3.79 -12.16
C LYS A 254 10.94 -4.67 -10.95
N VAL A 255 11.08 -4.07 -9.76
CA VAL A 255 11.33 -4.80 -8.51
C VAL A 255 10.08 -5.55 -8.06
N MET A 256 8.91 -4.92 -8.20
CA MET A 256 7.64 -5.52 -7.80
C MET A 256 7.24 -6.64 -8.77
N GLY A 257 7.35 -6.39 -10.07
CA GLY A 257 6.88 -7.31 -11.08
C GLY A 257 5.36 -7.44 -11.11
N LYS A 258 4.84 -8.06 -12.18
CA LYS A 258 3.40 -8.15 -12.45
C LYS A 258 2.65 -8.97 -11.40
N ASN A 259 3.18 -10.13 -11.04
CA ASN A 259 2.53 -11.05 -10.10
C ASN A 259 2.43 -10.44 -8.68
N ALA A 260 3.50 -9.85 -8.15
CA ALA A 260 3.44 -9.22 -6.83
C ALA A 260 2.51 -8.00 -6.80
N ALA A 261 2.45 -7.25 -7.91
CA ALA A 261 1.52 -6.14 -8.08
C ALA A 261 0.06 -6.61 -8.05
N ARG A 262 -0.29 -7.68 -8.77
CA ARG A 262 -1.64 -8.29 -8.71
C ARG A 262 -2.02 -8.75 -7.31
N ALA A 263 -1.13 -9.50 -6.66
CA ALA A 263 -1.35 -9.97 -5.30
C ALA A 263 -1.55 -8.79 -4.34
N PHE A 264 -0.72 -7.75 -4.47
CA PHE A 264 -0.86 -6.53 -3.68
C PHE A 264 -2.20 -5.83 -3.92
N VAL A 265 -2.61 -5.59 -5.17
CA VAL A 265 -3.88 -4.93 -5.49
C VAL A 265 -5.08 -5.71 -4.97
N MET A 266 -5.08 -7.03 -5.17
CA MET A 266 -6.13 -7.91 -4.64
C MET A 266 -6.22 -7.83 -3.11
N LEU A 267 -5.09 -7.93 -2.41
CA LEU A 267 -5.05 -7.87 -0.95
C LEU A 267 -5.39 -6.47 -0.40
N ALA A 268 -4.93 -5.41 -1.07
CA ALA A 268 -5.28 -4.03 -0.74
C ALA A 268 -6.78 -3.80 -0.92
N MET A 269 -7.38 -4.31 -1.99
CA MET A 269 -8.82 -4.23 -2.21
C MET A 269 -9.61 -5.01 -1.15
N ALA A 270 -9.13 -6.18 -0.74
CA ALA A 270 -9.72 -6.93 0.35
C ALA A 270 -9.66 -6.17 1.69
N ALA A 271 -8.66 -5.30 1.87
CA ALA A 271 -8.51 -4.45 3.04
C ALA A 271 -9.44 -3.22 3.02
N LEU A 272 -9.79 -2.68 1.85
CA LEU A 272 -10.64 -1.49 1.75
C LEU A 272 -12.00 -1.70 2.43
N GLY A 273 -12.42 -0.70 3.22
CA GLY A 273 -13.70 -0.70 3.95
C GLY A 273 -13.82 -1.80 5.01
N SER A 274 -12.71 -2.42 5.42
CA SER A 274 -12.69 -3.56 6.33
C SER A 274 -11.95 -3.23 7.64
N THR A 275 -12.11 -4.10 8.64
CA THR A 275 -11.23 -4.14 9.82
C THR A 275 -10.19 -5.25 9.66
N ALA A 276 -9.20 -5.30 10.55
CA ALA A 276 -8.20 -6.38 10.54
C ALA A 276 -8.84 -7.79 10.61
N GLN A 277 -9.94 -7.94 11.37
CA GLN A 277 -10.69 -9.19 11.48
C GLN A 277 -11.43 -9.53 10.19
N THR A 278 -12.11 -8.54 9.59
CA THR A 278 -12.81 -8.73 8.32
C THR A 278 -11.83 -9.09 7.21
N LEU A 279 -10.66 -8.43 7.15
CA LEU A 279 -9.59 -8.78 6.23
C LEU A 279 -9.11 -10.22 6.44
N ALA A 280 -8.86 -10.62 7.69
CA ALA A 280 -8.45 -11.98 8.02
C ALA A 280 -9.48 -13.04 7.55
N THR A 281 -10.78 -12.72 7.55
CA THR A 281 -11.82 -13.62 7.02
C THR A 281 -11.96 -13.60 5.51
N ARG A 282 -11.50 -12.55 4.83
CA ARG A 282 -11.51 -12.43 3.36
C ARG A 282 -10.33 -13.15 2.71
N ILE A 283 -9.16 -13.17 3.36
CA ILE A 283 -7.94 -13.79 2.79
C ILE A 283 -8.16 -15.24 2.33
N PRO A 284 -8.84 -16.13 3.09
CA PRO A 284 -9.10 -17.50 2.66
C PRO A 284 -10.07 -17.64 1.48
N THR A 285 -10.81 -16.59 1.11
CA THR A 285 -11.72 -16.62 -0.04
C THR A 285 -11.05 -16.15 -1.34
N LEU A 286 -9.81 -15.68 -1.26
CA LEU A 286 -9.06 -15.20 -2.42
C LEU A 286 -8.43 -16.38 -3.20
N PRO A 287 -8.26 -16.23 -4.53
CA PRO A 287 -7.52 -17.19 -5.34
C PRO A 287 -6.10 -17.37 -4.81
N GLY A 288 -5.56 -18.58 -4.90
CA GLY A 288 -4.22 -18.90 -4.40
C GLY A 288 -4.07 -18.99 -2.88
N SER A 289 -5.11 -18.71 -2.08
CA SER A 289 -5.04 -18.73 -0.61
C SER A 289 -4.61 -20.07 0.01
N ALA A 290 -4.95 -21.19 -0.64
CA ALA A 290 -4.52 -22.52 -0.23
C ALA A 290 -2.99 -22.69 -0.36
N GLN A 291 -2.39 -22.23 -1.47
CA GLN A 291 -0.95 -22.23 -1.69
C GLN A 291 -0.26 -21.21 -0.79
N ALA A 292 -0.83 -20.01 -0.65
CA ALA A 292 -0.32 -19.00 0.28
C ALA A 292 -0.26 -19.51 1.72
N SER A 293 -1.22 -20.34 2.14
CA SER A 293 -1.21 -20.97 3.46
C SER A 293 -0.03 -21.95 3.62
N LEU A 294 0.36 -22.66 2.57
CA LEU A 294 1.52 -23.56 2.60
C LEU A 294 2.84 -22.78 2.73
N VAL A 295 2.99 -21.71 1.95
CA VAL A 295 4.15 -20.79 2.05
C VAL A 295 4.20 -20.16 3.44
N GLY A 296 3.06 -19.68 3.94
CA GLY A 296 2.93 -19.08 5.26
C GLY A 296 3.30 -20.04 6.39
N VAL A 297 2.92 -21.32 6.33
CA VAL A 297 3.33 -22.33 7.33
C VAL A 297 4.82 -22.65 7.22
N GLY A 298 5.38 -22.69 6.01
CA GLY A 298 6.81 -22.93 5.81
C GLY A 298 7.70 -21.81 6.36
N GLN A 299 7.21 -20.56 6.33
CA GLN A 299 7.96 -19.37 6.75
C GLN A 299 7.55 -18.82 8.12
N GLY A 300 6.39 -19.22 8.64
CA GLY A 300 5.73 -18.63 9.81
C GLY A 300 6.08 -19.24 11.17
N GLY A 301 6.64 -20.45 11.21
CA GLY A 301 7.01 -21.15 12.46
C GLY A 301 5.85 -21.75 13.23
#